data_AF-A0AAV5X3Y8-F1
#
_entry.id   AF-A0AAV5X3Y8-F1
#
_cell.length_a   1.000
_cell.length_b   1.000
_cell.length_c   1.000
_cell.angle_alpha   90.00
_cell.angle_beta   90.00
_cell.angle_gamma   90.00
#
_symmetry.space_group_name_H-M   'P 1'
#
loop_
_entity.id
_entity.type
_entity.pdbx_description
1 polymer ?
#
loop_
_entity_poly.entity_id
_entity_poly.type
_entity_poly.pdbx_seq_one_letter_code
_entity_poly.pdbx_strand_id
1 'polypeptide(L)'
;PSESTMGGSSEGAGGHFDGAASNSVGTLGSYARLDSSPSHYDARSSPALAPPPPPPPKLSSLVPPVAAQGGRSYQPTFTPRRGSQFDSLCPAIDCNFDDNNLCRYVTSTADSDLIVSMPANGKQREFGISSTKVSNTLTGIPSDLMRKGYFAFAANAEHGSDQFVLSTTNPVAIPAAARLDFFVYLAGVHGRLRVCIDNLSNCPLEVRGRDIDMNSRQWKNYHVTLPEGIHAIHFVADRLKKNYAIGVDNIQLLDRYGMAALACK
;
A
#
# COMPACT_ATOMS: atom_id res chain seq x y z
N PRO A 1 26.73 -16.86 -59.52
CA PRO A 1 27.30 -15.72 -60.28
C PRO A 1 27.36 -14.49 -59.36
N SER A 2 28.44 -14.35 -58.56
CA SER A 2 29.65 -13.55 -58.86
C SER A 2 29.34 -12.04 -58.77
N GLU A 3 30.03 -11.18 -58.01
CA GLU A 3 31.37 -11.25 -57.41
C GLU A 3 31.55 -10.11 -56.38
N SER A 4 32.52 -10.33 -55.51
CA SER A 4 33.06 -9.59 -54.36
C SER A 4 34.05 -8.46 -54.65
N THR A 5 34.20 -7.47 -53.74
CA THR A 5 35.50 -6.87 -53.26
C THR A 5 35.19 -5.90 -52.09
N MET A 6 35.56 -6.13 -50.81
CA MET A 6 36.86 -6.08 -50.08
C MET A 6 37.45 -4.69 -49.78
N GLY A 7 37.82 -4.50 -48.49
CA GLY A 7 38.85 -3.58 -47.96
C GLY A 7 38.30 -2.32 -47.26
N GLY A 8 38.73 -1.87 -46.08
CA GLY A 8 39.83 -2.22 -45.17
C GLY A 8 39.88 -1.21 -44.01
N SER A 9 40.57 -1.57 -42.92
CA SER A 9 40.62 -0.98 -41.57
C SER A 9 41.21 0.43 -41.42
N SER A 10 40.88 1.14 -40.32
CA SER A 10 41.86 1.78 -39.40
C SER A 10 41.21 2.43 -38.17
N GLU A 11 41.96 2.40 -37.06
CA GLU A 11 41.69 2.88 -35.71
C GLU A 11 41.62 4.42 -35.57
N GLY A 12 41.08 4.92 -34.45
CA GLY A 12 41.23 6.33 -34.05
C GLY A 12 40.38 6.74 -32.84
N ALA A 13 41.07 7.10 -31.75
CA ALA A 13 40.55 7.41 -30.42
C ALA A 13 40.08 8.87 -30.21
N GLY A 14 39.30 9.10 -29.15
CA GLY A 14 39.49 10.24 -28.23
C GLY A 14 38.48 11.39 -28.25
N GLY A 15 38.14 11.87 -27.03
CA GLY A 15 37.57 13.20 -26.72
C GLY A 15 36.14 13.14 -26.17
N HIS A 16 35.84 13.26 -24.87
CA HIS A 16 36.03 14.38 -23.92
C HIS A 16 35.27 15.64 -24.30
N PHE A 17 34.23 15.99 -23.52
CA PHE A 17 33.94 17.34 -23.00
C PHE A 17 32.92 17.21 -21.86
N ASP A 18 33.17 17.87 -20.73
CA ASP A 18 32.17 18.69 -20.03
C ASP A 18 32.85 19.57 -18.96
N GLY A 19 32.72 20.89 -19.15
CA GLY A 19 32.91 21.91 -18.11
C GLY A 19 31.69 21.98 -17.18
N ALA A 20 31.60 22.84 -16.16
CA ALA A 20 32.34 24.04 -15.84
C ALA A 20 32.27 24.33 -14.33
N ALA A 21 33.09 25.30 -13.94
CA ALA A 21 33.38 25.90 -12.64
C ALA A 21 32.22 26.20 -11.66
N SER A 22 32.58 26.16 -10.37
CA SER A 22 32.11 27.15 -9.38
C SER A 22 33.20 27.44 -8.33
N ASN A 23 33.55 28.73 -8.18
CA ASN A 23 34.08 29.37 -6.96
C ASN A 23 32.96 29.33 -5.87
N SER A 24 33.14 29.51 -4.54
CA SER A 24 34.14 30.20 -3.72
C SER A 24 33.90 29.94 -2.22
N VAL A 25 35.00 29.97 -1.45
CA VAL A 25 35.22 30.60 -0.11
C VAL A 25 34.68 29.92 1.17
N GLY A 26 35.60 29.74 2.14
CA GLY A 26 35.29 29.50 3.55
C GLY A 26 36.50 29.06 4.40
N THR A 27 37.36 30.01 4.75
CA THR A 27 38.61 29.88 5.54
C THR A 27 38.37 29.69 7.06
N LEU A 28 39.16 28.85 7.72
CA LEU A 28 39.48 28.85 9.17
C LEU A 28 40.82 28.08 9.30
N GLY A 29 41.90 28.59 9.88
CA GLY A 29 42.02 29.35 11.13
C GLY A 29 42.84 28.51 12.13
N SER A 30 44.16 28.55 11.97
CA SER A 30 45.23 27.92 12.77
C SER A 30 45.32 28.38 14.22
N TYR A 31 45.64 27.49 15.20
CA TYR A 31 46.53 27.73 16.37
C TYR A 31 46.99 26.36 16.94
N ALA A 32 48.28 26.03 16.82
CA ALA A 32 49.31 26.08 17.86
C ALA A 32 49.55 24.76 18.63
N ARG A 33 50.72 24.14 18.34
CA ARG A 33 51.40 23.13 19.15
C ARG A 33 51.78 23.71 20.52
N LEU A 34 51.75 22.89 21.57
CA LEU A 34 52.74 22.93 22.66
C LEU A 34 52.89 21.51 23.25
N ASP A 35 54.12 21.03 23.19
CA ASP A 35 54.65 19.80 23.76
C ASP A 35 55.18 20.13 25.16
N SER A 36 54.84 19.35 26.19
CA SER A 36 55.48 19.32 27.52
C SER A 36 54.89 18.19 28.39
N SER A 37 55.61 17.07 28.48
CA SER A 37 55.59 16.21 29.70
C SER A 37 56.66 16.75 30.69
N PRO A 38 56.82 16.25 31.94
CA PRO A 38 56.06 15.26 32.71
C PRO A 38 55.73 15.74 34.16
N SER A 39 54.84 15.07 34.90
CA SER A 39 54.85 15.06 36.38
C SER A 39 54.06 13.91 36.96
N HIS A 40 54.73 13.25 37.92
CA HIS A 40 54.35 12.08 38.70
C HIS A 40 53.46 12.46 39.91
N TYR A 41 52.86 11.44 40.56
CA TYR A 41 52.01 11.43 41.77
C TYR A 41 50.51 11.71 41.49
N ASP A 42 49.52 10.97 42.03
CA ASP A 42 49.50 10.12 43.21
C ASP A 42 48.38 9.06 43.12
N ALA A 43 48.60 7.92 43.76
CA ALA A 43 47.63 6.85 43.91
C ALA A 43 46.57 7.23 44.97
N ARG A 44 45.28 7.26 44.59
CA ARG A 44 44.14 7.12 45.52
C ARG A 44 42.87 6.68 44.79
N SER A 45 42.45 5.46 45.09
CA SER A 45 41.06 4.98 45.21
C SER A 45 40.06 5.33 44.10
N SER A 46 39.96 4.45 43.09
CA SER A 46 38.71 4.32 42.33
C SER A 46 37.76 3.36 43.06
N PRO A 47 36.49 3.74 43.34
CA PRO A 47 35.50 2.80 43.84
C PRO A 47 35.17 1.78 42.75
N ALA A 48 35.19 0.50 43.10
CA ALA A 48 34.84 -0.60 42.21
C ALA A 48 33.42 -0.39 41.64
N LEU A 49 33.33 -0.38 40.31
CA LEU A 49 32.06 -0.41 39.58
C LEU A 49 31.30 -1.68 39.98
N ALA A 50 30.05 -1.51 40.44
CA ALA A 50 29.17 -2.62 40.73
C ALA A 50 28.94 -3.47 39.45
N PRO A 51 28.90 -4.81 39.56
CA PRO A 51 28.64 -5.67 38.42
C PRO A 51 27.25 -5.40 37.84
N PRO A 52 27.07 -5.52 36.50
CA PRO A 52 25.79 -5.28 35.86
C PRO A 52 24.73 -6.28 36.34
N PRO A 53 23.46 -5.86 36.45
CA PRO A 53 22.38 -6.74 36.85
C PRO A 53 22.18 -7.88 35.83
N PRO A 54 21.77 -9.08 36.28
CA PRO A 54 21.52 -10.20 35.39
C PRO A 54 20.36 -9.89 34.42
N PRO A 55 20.42 -10.42 33.18
CA PRO A 55 19.38 -10.18 32.19
C PRO A 55 18.03 -10.74 32.66
N PRO A 56 16.90 -10.10 32.29
CA PRO A 56 15.58 -10.55 32.70
C PRO A 56 15.28 -11.96 32.16
N PRO A 57 14.51 -12.78 32.90
CA PRO A 57 14.13 -14.11 32.47
C PRO A 57 13.28 -14.02 31.19
N LYS A 58 13.65 -14.82 30.17
CA LYS A 58 12.90 -14.94 28.93
C LYS A 58 11.51 -15.48 29.23
N LEU A 59 10.46 -14.67 29.05
CA LEU A 59 9.09 -15.18 29.00
C LEU A 59 8.97 -16.12 27.79
N SER A 60 8.93 -17.42 28.05
CA SER A 60 8.47 -18.42 27.08
C SER A 60 7.02 -18.10 26.70
N SER A 61 6.80 -17.71 25.45
CA SER A 61 5.46 -17.66 24.88
C SER A 61 4.89 -19.09 24.86
N LEU A 62 3.91 -19.35 25.71
CA LEU A 62 3.07 -20.55 25.63
C LEU A 62 2.17 -20.42 24.41
N VAL A 63 2.72 -20.72 23.23
CA VAL A 63 1.94 -21.12 22.06
C VAL A 63 1.87 -22.65 22.10
N PRO A 64 0.68 -23.28 22.19
CA PRO A 64 0.59 -24.73 22.11
C PRO A 64 1.12 -25.20 20.74
N PRO A 65 1.94 -26.26 20.68
CA PRO A 65 2.36 -26.81 19.41
C PRO A 65 1.16 -27.46 18.72
N VAL A 66 0.76 -26.89 17.57
CA VAL A 66 -0.18 -27.54 16.66
C VAL A 66 0.50 -28.82 16.17
N ALA A 67 -0.06 -29.97 16.56
CA ALA A 67 0.39 -31.27 16.12
C ALA A 67 0.43 -31.31 14.59
N ALA A 68 1.62 -31.55 14.05
CA ALA A 68 1.83 -31.78 12.63
C ALA A 68 1.16 -33.11 12.22
N GLN A 69 -0.01 -33.01 11.59
CA GLN A 69 -0.58 -34.10 10.82
C GLN A 69 -0.95 -33.59 9.43
N GLY A 70 -0.28 -34.17 8.42
CA GLY A 70 -0.77 -34.30 7.06
C GLY A 70 -0.65 -33.05 6.18
N GLY A 71 0.17 -33.17 5.13
CA GLY A 71 0.31 -32.17 4.08
C GLY A 71 -1.03 -31.84 3.42
N ARG A 72 -1.59 -30.69 3.80
CA ARG A 72 -2.39 -29.82 2.94
C ARG A 72 -1.82 -28.44 3.11
N SER A 73 -1.50 -27.77 2.00
CA SER A 73 -1.10 -26.37 2.01
C SER A 73 -2.17 -25.57 2.76
N TYR A 74 -1.83 -25.09 3.95
CA TYR A 74 -2.70 -24.21 4.72
C TYR A 74 -2.67 -22.86 4.01
N GLN A 75 -3.54 -22.68 3.01
CA GLN A 75 -3.84 -21.35 2.52
C GLN A 75 -4.79 -20.72 3.53
N PRO A 76 -4.39 -19.65 4.25
CA PRO A 76 -5.32 -18.93 5.10
C PRO A 76 -6.42 -18.35 4.21
N THR A 77 -7.59 -18.98 4.23
CA THR A 77 -8.81 -18.41 3.64
C THR A 77 -9.21 -17.23 4.50
N PHE A 78 -8.82 -16.02 4.10
CA PHE A 78 -9.33 -14.80 4.72
C PHE A 78 -10.81 -14.70 4.35
N THR A 79 -11.67 -14.97 5.32
CA THR A 79 -13.12 -14.84 5.17
C THR A 79 -13.57 -13.55 5.85
N PRO A 80 -14.62 -12.89 5.35
CA PRO A 80 -15.28 -11.82 6.08
C PRO A 80 -15.59 -12.24 7.51
N ARG A 81 -15.52 -11.29 8.44
CA ARG A 81 -15.94 -11.55 9.83
C ARG A 81 -17.43 -11.84 9.82
N ARG A 82 -17.86 -12.89 10.52
CA ARG A 82 -19.26 -13.33 10.60
C ARG A 82 -19.75 -13.32 12.04
N GLY A 83 -21.00 -12.94 12.22
CA GLY A 83 -21.68 -12.83 13.52
C GLY A 83 -22.56 -11.58 13.54
N SER A 84 -23.62 -11.59 14.35
CA SER A 84 -24.58 -10.47 14.40
C SER A 84 -23.94 -9.15 14.84
N GLN A 85 -22.79 -9.21 15.52
CA GLN A 85 -22.02 -8.03 15.87
C GLN A 85 -21.33 -7.36 14.67
N PHE A 86 -21.28 -8.00 13.50
CA PHE A 86 -20.71 -7.47 12.26
C PHE A 86 -21.78 -7.15 11.22
N ASP A 87 -23.06 -7.24 11.58
CA ASP A 87 -24.16 -6.81 10.72
C ASP A 87 -24.03 -5.31 10.45
N SER A 88 -24.24 -4.91 9.19
CA SER A 88 -24.05 -3.53 8.74
C SER A 88 -24.87 -2.54 9.57
N LEU A 89 -24.20 -1.65 10.29
CA LEU A 89 -24.81 -0.53 11.01
C LEU A 89 -24.61 0.81 10.30
N CYS A 90 -23.82 0.83 9.21
CA CYS A 90 -23.54 2.02 8.43
C CYS A 90 -23.72 1.76 6.92
N PRO A 91 -24.95 1.73 6.38
CA PRO A 91 -25.19 1.50 4.95
C PRO A 91 -24.60 2.56 4.01
N ALA A 92 -24.14 3.68 4.56
CA ALA A 92 -23.43 4.72 3.81
C ALA A 92 -21.98 4.34 3.47
N ILE A 93 -21.38 3.40 4.22
CA ILE A 93 -20.00 2.91 4.04
C ILE A 93 -19.96 1.41 3.80
N ASP A 94 -20.75 0.64 4.54
CA ASP A 94 -20.77 -0.83 4.45
C ASP A 94 -21.24 -1.28 3.06
N CYS A 95 -20.42 -2.07 2.37
CA CYS A 95 -20.73 -2.54 1.02
C CYS A 95 -19.98 -3.83 0.67
N ASN A 96 -20.73 -4.87 0.34
CA ASN A 96 -20.25 -6.15 -0.19
C ASN A 96 -20.59 -6.34 -1.69
N PHE A 97 -21.18 -5.32 -2.33
CA PHE A 97 -21.57 -5.31 -3.75
C PHE A 97 -22.53 -6.42 -4.24
N ASP A 98 -22.93 -7.37 -3.38
CA ASP A 98 -23.68 -8.59 -3.71
C ASP A 98 -25.06 -8.34 -4.35
N ASP A 99 -25.62 -7.14 -4.15
CA ASP A 99 -26.84 -6.67 -4.80
C ASP A 99 -26.60 -6.11 -6.23
N ASN A 100 -25.42 -6.37 -6.80
CA ASN A 100 -24.97 -5.92 -8.12
C ASN A 100 -25.05 -4.39 -8.30
N ASN A 101 -24.73 -3.65 -7.25
CA ASN A 101 -24.69 -2.18 -7.26
C ASN A 101 -23.54 -1.67 -6.37
N LEU A 102 -23.18 -0.40 -6.52
CA LEU A 102 -22.08 0.23 -5.79
C LEU A 102 -22.49 0.71 -4.38
N CYS A 103 -23.61 0.25 -3.85
CA CYS A 103 -24.20 0.73 -2.60
C CYS A 103 -24.36 2.27 -2.62
N ARG A 104 -23.75 2.96 -1.65
CA ARG A 104 -23.69 4.42 -1.58
C ARG A 104 -22.36 4.98 -2.08
N TYR A 105 -21.70 4.29 -3.01
CA TYR A 105 -20.50 4.76 -3.68
C TYR A 105 -20.76 5.23 -5.12
N VAL A 106 -19.88 6.11 -5.60
CA VAL A 106 -19.86 6.69 -6.95
C VAL A 106 -18.45 6.63 -7.53
N THR A 107 -18.33 6.48 -8.86
CA THR A 107 -17.04 6.22 -9.52
C THR A 107 -16.44 7.42 -10.26
N SER A 108 -17.25 8.43 -10.50
CA SER A 108 -16.89 9.65 -11.19
C SER A 108 -17.42 10.83 -10.38
N THR A 109 -16.60 11.34 -9.44
CA THR A 109 -16.91 12.64 -8.83
C THR A 109 -16.34 13.74 -9.73
N ALA A 110 -17.11 14.82 -9.93
CA ALA A 110 -16.62 16.02 -10.61
C ALA A 110 -15.76 16.87 -9.65
N ASP A 111 -15.00 16.22 -8.76
CA ASP A 111 -14.16 16.93 -7.81
C ASP A 111 -12.94 17.49 -8.52
N SER A 112 -12.71 18.79 -8.31
CA SER A 112 -11.56 19.49 -8.89
C SER A 112 -10.23 18.86 -8.46
N ASP A 113 -10.18 18.24 -7.28
CA ASP A 113 -9.01 17.55 -6.73
C ASP A 113 -8.64 16.26 -7.49
N LEU A 114 -9.63 15.59 -8.11
CA LEU A 114 -9.38 14.47 -9.03
C LEU A 114 -8.65 14.92 -10.27
N ILE A 115 -9.01 16.10 -10.79
CA ILE A 115 -8.43 16.67 -12.01
C ILE A 115 -7.00 17.14 -11.74
N VAL A 116 -6.73 17.74 -10.57
CA VAL A 116 -5.39 18.25 -10.20
C VAL A 116 -4.37 17.13 -9.95
N SER A 117 -4.82 15.94 -9.57
CA SER A 117 -3.96 14.81 -9.21
C SER A 117 -3.61 13.87 -10.38
N MET A 118 -4.16 14.12 -11.58
CA MET A 118 -3.97 13.23 -12.74
C MET A 118 -2.75 13.63 -13.59
N PRO A 119 -1.91 12.66 -14.03
CA PRO A 119 -0.87 12.92 -15.00
C PRO A 119 -1.45 13.41 -16.34
N ALA A 120 -0.72 14.23 -17.08
CA ALA A 120 -1.18 14.93 -18.29
C ALA A 120 -1.75 14.05 -19.43
N ASN A 121 -1.57 12.72 -19.38
CA ASN A 121 -2.09 11.76 -20.36
C ASN A 121 -3.04 10.70 -19.74
N GLY A 122 -3.36 10.82 -18.45
CA GLY A 122 -4.25 9.90 -17.76
C GLY A 122 -5.72 10.30 -17.92
N LYS A 123 -6.61 9.30 -17.95
CA LYS A 123 -8.06 9.51 -17.87
C LYS A 123 -8.61 8.98 -16.56
N GLN A 124 -9.65 9.66 -16.08
CA GLN A 124 -10.50 9.08 -15.04
C GLN A 124 -11.38 8.00 -15.66
N ARG A 125 -11.42 6.84 -15.00
CA ARG A 125 -12.24 5.69 -15.36
C ARG A 125 -13.06 5.23 -14.17
N GLU A 126 -14.06 4.42 -14.45
CA GLU A 126 -15.03 3.99 -13.44
C GLU A 126 -14.72 2.58 -12.93
N PHE A 127 -14.96 2.34 -11.65
CA PHE A 127 -15.01 0.97 -11.15
C PHE A 127 -16.21 0.25 -11.77
N GLY A 128 -15.99 -0.99 -12.20
CA GLY A 128 -17.05 -1.90 -12.60
C GLY A 128 -17.46 -2.81 -11.44
N ILE A 129 -18.58 -3.51 -11.62
CA ILE A 129 -19.02 -4.60 -10.75
C ILE A 129 -19.00 -5.89 -11.56
N SER A 130 -18.49 -6.98 -10.97
CA SER A 130 -18.51 -8.29 -11.60
C SER A 130 -18.75 -9.39 -10.58
N SER A 131 -19.51 -10.41 -10.97
CA SER A 131 -19.63 -11.70 -10.28
C SER A 131 -18.75 -12.78 -10.90
N THR A 132 -18.08 -12.46 -12.01
CA THR A 132 -17.30 -13.39 -12.81
C THR A 132 -15.86 -12.91 -12.95
N LYS A 133 -15.04 -13.75 -13.58
CA LYS A 133 -13.64 -13.44 -13.86
C LYS A 133 -13.50 -12.15 -14.65
N VAL A 134 -12.62 -11.27 -14.17
CA VAL A 134 -12.25 -10.02 -14.84
C VAL A 134 -10.85 -10.15 -15.42
N SER A 135 -10.63 -9.66 -16.65
CA SER A 135 -9.35 -9.72 -17.37
C SER A 135 -8.88 -11.17 -17.65
N ASN A 136 -7.57 -11.37 -17.89
CA ASN A 136 -7.01 -12.68 -18.26
C ASN A 136 -6.70 -13.55 -17.03
N THR A 137 -6.26 -14.81 -17.24
CA THR A 137 -5.96 -15.75 -16.15
C THR A 137 -4.71 -15.41 -15.34
N LEU A 138 -3.79 -14.63 -15.91
CA LEU A 138 -2.48 -14.36 -15.31
C LEU A 138 -2.50 -13.11 -14.41
N THR A 139 -3.24 -12.09 -14.82
CA THR A 139 -3.25 -10.75 -14.20
C THR A 139 -4.66 -10.23 -13.95
N GLY A 140 -5.66 -11.11 -14.00
CA GLY A 140 -7.06 -10.82 -13.72
C GLY A 140 -7.53 -11.35 -12.37
N ILE A 141 -8.78 -11.00 -12.03
CA ILE A 141 -9.44 -11.45 -10.80
C ILE A 141 -10.23 -12.72 -11.15
N PRO A 142 -9.95 -13.88 -10.54
CA PRO A 142 -10.56 -15.13 -10.94
C PRO A 142 -12.01 -15.27 -10.49
N SER A 143 -12.34 -14.74 -9.31
CA SER A 143 -13.67 -14.78 -8.71
C SER A 143 -13.78 -13.80 -7.54
N ASP A 144 -15.02 -13.60 -7.12
CA ASP A 144 -15.38 -12.97 -5.85
C ASP A 144 -14.68 -13.58 -4.62
N LEU A 145 -14.60 -12.83 -3.50
CA LEU A 145 -14.04 -13.23 -2.21
C LEU A 145 -14.64 -14.55 -1.70
N MET A 146 -15.97 -14.65 -1.76
CA MET A 146 -16.72 -15.82 -1.33
C MET A 146 -16.90 -16.84 -2.46
N ARG A 147 -16.30 -16.61 -3.63
CA ARG A 147 -16.47 -17.34 -4.91
C ARG A 147 -17.91 -17.30 -5.45
N LYS A 148 -18.80 -16.58 -4.78
CA LYS A 148 -20.19 -16.36 -5.10
C LYS A 148 -20.54 -15.00 -4.51
N GLY A 149 -21.04 -14.11 -5.36
CA GLY A 149 -21.27 -12.73 -5.00
C GLY A 149 -20.81 -11.81 -6.13
N TYR A 150 -20.70 -10.54 -5.81
CA TYR A 150 -20.18 -9.51 -6.70
C TYR A 150 -19.08 -8.72 -6.00
N PHE A 151 -18.14 -8.19 -6.77
CA PHE A 151 -17.09 -7.32 -6.25
C PHE A 151 -16.91 -6.11 -7.16
N ALA A 152 -16.41 -5.01 -6.58
CA ALA A 152 -16.00 -3.86 -7.36
C ALA A 152 -14.59 -4.07 -7.93
N PHE A 153 -14.34 -3.62 -9.15
CA PHE A 153 -13.04 -3.75 -9.79
C PHE A 153 -12.63 -2.53 -10.62
N ALA A 154 -11.33 -2.28 -10.66
CA ALA A 154 -10.68 -1.40 -11.62
C ALA A 154 -9.88 -2.24 -12.61
N ALA A 155 -10.18 -2.13 -13.91
CA ALA A 155 -9.52 -2.87 -14.98
C ALA A 155 -9.59 -2.10 -16.31
N ASN A 156 -9.00 -2.65 -17.37
CA ASN A 156 -9.03 -2.07 -18.72
C ASN A 156 -8.41 -0.65 -18.80
N ALA A 157 -7.40 -0.38 -17.98
CA ALA A 157 -6.56 0.80 -18.15
C ALA A 157 -5.89 0.77 -19.53
N GLU A 158 -6.01 1.85 -20.29
CA GLU A 158 -5.30 2.03 -21.57
C GLU A 158 -3.88 2.54 -21.30
N HIS A 159 -3.76 3.45 -20.34
CA HIS A 159 -2.50 4.05 -19.94
C HIS A 159 -2.24 3.83 -18.44
N GLY A 160 -0.95 3.71 -18.08
CA GLY A 160 -0.53 3.60 -16.67
C GLY A 160 -0.85 4.84 -15.82
N SER A 161 -1.22 5.94 -16.45
CA SER A 161 -1.67 7.18 -15.81
C SER A 161 -3.17 7.23 -15.61
N ASP A 162 -3.94 6.27 -16.13
CA ASP A 162 -5.38 6.18 -15.88
C ASP A 162 -5.64 5.95 -14.38
N GLN A 163 -6.70 6.59 -13.88
CA GLN A 163 -7.09 6.54 -12.49
C GLN A 163 -8.55 6.13 -12.38
N PHE A 164 -8.83 5.23 -11.46
CA PHE A 164 -10.16 4.78 -11.10
C PHE A 164 -10.43 5.24 -9.68
N VAL A 165 -11.58 5.85 -9.44
CA VAL A 165 -11.95 6.30 -8.10
C VAL A 165 -13.30 5.73 -7.75
N LEU A 166 -13.47 5.32 -6.49
CA LEU A 166 -14.73 4.90 -5.91
C LEU A 166 -14.88 5.64 -4.58
N SER A 167 -15.84 6.55 -4.49
CA SER A 167 -16.00 7.47 -3.37
C SER A 167 -17.36 7.32 -2.71
N THR A 168 -17.46 7.56 -1.41
CA THR A 168 -18.76 7.71 -0.77
C THR A 168 -19.56 8.83 -1.43
N THR A 169 -20.87 8.64 -1.61
CA THR A 169 -21.74 9.62 -2.30
C THR A 169 -21.77 10.96 -1.58
N ASN A 170 -21.77 10.91 -0.25
CA ASN A 170 -21.69 12.07 0.63
C ASN A 170 -20.63 11.82 1.70
N PRO A 171 -20.06 12.86 2.32
CA PRO A 171 -19.32 12.71 3.57
C PRO A 171 -20.21 12.09 4.65
N VAL A 172 -19.64 11.19 5.45
CA VAL A 172 -20.35 10.39 6.45
C VAL A 172 -19.88 10.76 7.85
N ALA A 173 -20.81 10.96 8.78
CA ALA A 173 -20.48 11.27 10.17
C ALA A 173 -20.16 9.99 10.95
N ILE A 174 -18.93 9.91 11.44
CA ILE A 174 -18.40 8.82 12.25
C ILE A 174 -18.37 9.29 13.71
N PRO A 175 -19.17 8.67 14.60
CA PRO A 175 -19.42 9.19 15.95
C PRO A 175 -18.28 8.94 16.95
N ALA A 176 -17.29 8.12 16.59
CA ALA A 176 -16.13 7.82 17.41
C ALA A 176 -15.00 7.31 16.50
N ALA A 177 -13.76 7.28 17.01
CA ALA A 177 -12.66 6.64 16.29
C ALA A 177 -13.03 5.22 15.86
N ALA A 178 -12.84 4.93 14.57
CA ALA A 178 -13.33 3.75 13.90
C ALA A 178 -12.24 3.08 13.07
N ARG A 179 -12.56 1.91 12.55
CA ARG A 179 -11.69 1.15 11.65
C ARG A 179 -12.49 0.75 10.41
N LEU A 180 -12.02 1.15 9.25
CA LEU A 180 -12.55 0.70 7.96
C LEU A 180 -11.82 -0.57 7.54
N ASP A 181 -12.50 -1.72 7.58
CA ASP A 181 -12.00 -3.01 7.11
C ASP A 181 -12.51 -3.27 5.69
N PHE A 182 -11.66 -3.83 4.82
CA PHE A 182 -12.05 -4.20 3.45
C PHE A 182 -11.09 -5.24 2.87
N PHE A 183 -11.49 -5.87 1.78
CA PHE A 183 -10.69 -6.86 1.07
C PHE A 183 -10.22 -6.32 -0.26
N VAL A 184 -8.98 -6.67 -0.62
CA VAL A 184 -8.36 -6.25 -1.87
C VAL A 184 -7.78 -7.45 -2.60
N TYR A 185 -8.01 -7.52 -3.90
CA TYR A 185 -7.34 -8.45 -4.81
C TYR A 185 -6.42 -7.68 -5.74
N LEU A 186 -5.10 -7.83 -5.57
CA LEU A 186 -4.10 -7.31 -6.52
C LEU A 186 -3.62 -8.45 -7.42
N ALA A 187 -3.99 -8.39 -8.70
CA ALA A 187 -3.76 -9.51 -9.61
C ALA A 187 -2.33 -9.61 -10.18
N GLY A 188 -1.46 -8.62 -9.94
CA GLY A 188 -0.08 -8.67 -10.41
C GLY A 188 0.76 -7.46 -10.01
N VAL A 189 1.99 -7.41 -10.53
CA VAL A 189 3.03 -6.41 -10.18
C VAL A 189 2.71 -4.96 -10.56
N HIS A 190 1.68 -4.74 -11.36
CA HIS A 190 1.20 -3.42 -11.77
C HIS A 190 -0.15 -3.12 -11.15
N GLY A 191 -0.39 -1.84 -10.92
CA GLY A 191 -1.52 -1.35 -10.13
C GLY A 191 -1.09 -0.92 -8.74
N ARG A 192 -1.81 0.06 -8.22
CA ARG A 192 -1.71 0.56 -6.87
C ARG A 192 -3.10 0.94 -6.40
N LEU A 193 -3.51 0.40 -5.26
CA LEU A 193 -4.71 0.83 -4.55
C LEU A 193 -4.31 1.78 -3.43
N ARG A 194 -4.99 2.91 -3.33
CA ARG A 194 -4.91 3.84 -2.20
C ARG A 194 -6.29 3.96 -1.58
N VAL A 195 -6.31 4.18 -0.26
CA VAL A 195 -7.51 4.64 0.43
C VAL A 195 -7.21 6.00 1.01
N CYS A 196 -7.98 6.99 0.58
CA CYS A 196 -7.78 8.40 0.91
C CYS A 196 -9.01 8.94 1.64
N ILE A 197 -8.75 9.82 2.60
CA ILE A 197 -9.75 10.38 3.51
C ILE A 197 -9.85 11.87 3.25
N ASP A 198 -11.08 12.33 3.01
CA ASP A 198 -11.51 13.70 2.69
C ASP A 198 -11.04 14.24 1.34
N ASN A 199 -9.83 13.90 0.92
CA ASN A 199 -9.25 14.29 -0.36
C ASN A 199 -8.22 13.24 -0.84
N LEU A 200 -7.80 13.35 -2.10
CA LEU A 200 -6.90 12.37 -2.74
C LEU A 200 -5.41 12.55 -2.41
N SER A 201 -5.08 13.59 -1.65
CA SER A 201 -3.72 13.85 -1.17
C SER A 201 -3.45 13.16 0.17
N ASN A 202 -4.48 12.97 0.99
CA ASN A 202 -4.40 12.31 2.29
C ASN A 202 -4.78 10.83 2.19
N CYS A 203 -3.79 9.98 1.88
CA CYS A 203 -4.00 8.54 1.70
C CYS A 203 -3.28 7.72 2.79
N PRO A 204 -3.93 7.42 3.93
CA PRO A 204 -3.32 6.65 5.02
C PRO A 204 -2.95 5.21 4.63
N LEU A 205 -3.54 4.64 3.58
CA LEU A 205 -3.16 3.34 3.05
C LEU A 205 -2.78 3.42 1.58
N GLU A 206 -1.70 2.72 1.26
CA GLU A 206 -1.28 2.46 -0.11
C GLU A 206 -0.77 1.02 -0.25
N VAL A 207 -1.33 0.29 -1.20
CA VAL A 207 -0.93 -1.08 -1.53
C VAL A 207 -0.49 -1.13 -2.99
N ARG A 208 0.76 -1.53 -3.25
CA ARG A 208 1.31 -1.57 -4.61
C ARG A 208 1.45 -3.01 -5.08
N GLY A 209 1.14 -3.24 -6.35
CA GLY A 209 1.37 -4.53 -7.01
C GLY A 209 2.83 -4.99 -6.94
N ARG A 210 3.79 -4.08 -7.01
CA ARG A 210 5.23 -4.45 -6.96
C ARG A 210 5.68 -5.08 -5.64
N ASP A 211 4.92 -4.83 -4.56
CA ASP A 211 5.23 -5.33 -3.23
C ASP A 211 4.54 -6.69 -2.98
N ILE A 212 3.91 -7.28 -4.02
CA ILE A 212 3.19 -8.55 -3.95
C ILE A 212 4.06 -9.71 -4.44
N ASP A 213 4.00 -10.84 -3.74
CA ASP A 213 4.69 -12.09 -4.07
C ASP A 213 3.76 -13.11 -4.78
N MET A 214 4.27 -14.30 -5.10
CA MET A 214 3.46 -15.38 -5.71
C MET A 214 2.26 -15.82 -4.84
N ASN A 215 2.32 -15.63 -3.52
CA ASN A 215 1.24 -15.96 -2.58
C ASN A 215 0.22 -14.82 -2.46
N SER A 216 0.39 -13.74 -3.21
CA SER A 216 -0.42 -12.54 -3.06
C SER A 216 -1.59 -12.43 -4.04
N ARG A 217 -1.75 -13.39 -4.97
CA ARG A 217 -2.90 -13.51 -5.88
C ARG A 217 -4.13 -14.10 -5.18
N GLN A 218 -4.46 -13.54 -4.03
CA GLN A 218 -5.60 -13.89 -3.21
C GLN A 218 -6.17 -12.62 -2.59
N TRP A 219 -7.44 -12.68 -2.20
CA TRP A 219 -8.04 -11.59 -1.45
C TRP A 219 -7.34 -11.43 -0.10
N LYS A 220 -6.95 -10.20 0.21
CA LYS A 220 -6.29 -9.84 1.48
C LYS A 220 -7.10 -8.76 2.17
N ASN A 221 -7.25 -8.92 3.48
CA ASN A 221 -7.88 -7.90 4.32
C ASN A 221 -6.88 -6.77 4.62
N TYR A 222 -7.35 -5.54 4.46
CA TYR A 222 -6.64 -4.32 4.84
C TYR A 222 -7.55 -3.48 5.74
N HIS A 223 -6.94 -2.51 6.42
CA HIS A 223 -7.69 -1.59 7.25
C HIS A 223 -7.10 -0.19 7.26
N VAL A 224 -7.97 0.78 7.53
CA VAL A 224 -7.63 2.19 7.74
C VAL A 224 -8.29 2.65 9.03
N THR A 225 -7.55 3.36 9.87
CA THR A 225 -8.11 4.04 11.05
C THR A 225 -8.79 5.32 10.60
N LEU A 226 -10.04 5.51 11.03
CA LEU A 226 -10.81 6.72 10.79
C LEU A 226 -10.99 7.48 12.11
N PRO A 227 -10.63 8.78 12.18
CA PRO A 227 -10.93 9.58 13.35
C PRO A 227 -12.44 9.83 13.48
N GLU A 228 -12.86 10.31 14.65
CA GLU A 228 -14.20 10.84 14.84
C GLU A 228 -14.35 12.13 14.03
N GLY A 229 -15.48 12.27 13.31
CA GLY A 229 -15.70 13.41 12.42
C GLY A 229 -16.56 13.07 11.22
N ILE A 230 -16.62 14.00 10.27
CA ILE A 230 -17.33 13.83 9.00
C ILE A 230 -16.27 13.57 7.94
N HIS A 231 -16.37 12.43 7.26
CA HIS A 231 -15.35 12.00 6.32
C HIS A 231 -15.89 11.58 4.97
N ALA A 232 -15.21 11.98 3.90
CA ALA A 232 -15.36 11.36 2.59
C ALA A 232 -14.30 10.27 2.41
N ILE A 233 -14.68 9.09 1.92
CA ILE A 233 -13.76 7.96 1.76
C ILE A 233 -13.61 7.68 0.27
N HIS A 234 -12.36 7.63 -0.20
CA HIS A 234 -12.02 7.42 -1.59
C HIS A 234 -11.11 6.20 -1.75
N PHE A 235 -11.57 5.20 -2.48
CA PHE A 235 -10.72 4.12 -2.99
C PHE A 235 -10.20 4.53 -4.36
N VAL A 236 -8.88 4.59 -4.51
CA VAL A 236 -8.23 5.05 -5.74
C VAL A 236 -7.34 3.94 -6.28
N ALA A 237 -7.64 3.49 -7.49
CA ALA A 237 -6.81 2.55 -8.22
C ALA A 237 -6.10 3.28 -9.37
N ASP A 238 -4.77 3.27 -9.38
CA ASP A 238 -3.95 3.88 -10.42
C ASP A 238 -2.75 2.98 -10.78
N ARG A 239 -1.93 3.40 -11.74
CA ARG A 239 -0.72 2.64 -12.19
C ARG A 239 -1.05 1.24 -12.71
N LEU A 240 -2.29 1.00 -13.10
CA LEU A 240 -2.71 -0.22 -13.78
C LEU A 240 -2.21 -0.21 -15.22
N LYS A 241 -1.74 -1.36 -15.70
CA LYS A 241 -1.49 -1.57 -17.13
C LYS A 241 -2.65 -2.35 -17.75
N LYS A 242 -2.69 -2.36 -19.09
CA LYS A 242 -3.61 -3.19 -19.86
C LYS A 242 -3.61 -4.64 -19.32
N ASN A 243 -4.80 -5.19 -19.15
CA ASN A 243 -5.09 -6.54 -18.62
C ASN A 243 -4.80 -6.76 -17.13
N TYR A 244 -4.32 -5.77 -16.38
CA TYR A 244 -4.27 -5.86 -14.92
C TYR A 244 -5.62 -5.45 -14.34
N ALA A 245 -5.96 -6.02 -13.19
CA ALA A 245 -7.15 -5.67 -12.43
C ALA A 245 -6.85 -5.57 -10.93
N ILE A 246 -7.58 -4.68 -10.27
CA ILE A 246 -7.64 -4.56 -8.81
C ILE A 246 -9.09 -4.77 -8.39
N GLY A 247 -9.33 -5.66 -7.43
CA GLY A 247 -10.64 -5.89 -6.83
C GLY A 247 -10.72 -5.28 -5.44
N VAL A 248 -11.90 -4.77 -5.09
CA VAL A 248 -12.26 -4.32 -3.73
C VAL A 248 -13.58 -4.96 -3.37
N ASP A 249 -13.68 -5.48 -2.15
CA ASP A 249 -14.88 -6.15 -1.67
C ASP A 249 -15.02 -6.06 -0.14
N ASN A 250 -16.24 -6.31 0.35
CA ASN A 250 -16.62 -6.44 1.76
C ASN A 250 -16.05 -5.30 2.62
N ILE A 251 -16.42 -4.07 2.25
CA ILE A 251 -16.12 -2.85 2.99
C ILE A 251 -17.02 -2.80 4.24
N GLN A 252 -16.42 -2.59 5.41
CA GLN A 252 -17.11 -2.58 6.69
C GLN A 252 -16.55 -1.50 7.61
N LEU A 253 -17.43 -0.70 8.22
CA LEU A 253 -17.11 0.22 9.30
C LEU A 253 -17.26 -0.47 10.65
N LEU A 254 -16.14 -0.60 11.36
CA LEU A 254 -16.06 -1.23 12.66
C LEU A 254 -15.63 -0.23 13.73
N ASP A 255 -15.82 -0.60 14.99
CA ASP A 255 -15.18 0.11 16.10
C ASP A 255 -13.64 0.15 15.95
N ARG A 256 -12.97 1.03 16.68
CA ARG A 256 -11.49 1.16 16.65
C ARG A 256 -10.72 -0.14 16.89
N TYR A 257 -11.33 -1.14 17.50
CA TYR A 257 -10.73 -2.43 17.82
C TYR A 257 -11.05 -3.50 16.76
N GLY A 258 -11.96 -3.21 15.83
CA GLY A 258 -12.48 -4.14 14.84
C GLY A 258 -13.38 -5.23 15.45
N MET A 259 -13.97 -5.00 16.62
CA MET A 259 -14.69 -6.06 17.37
C MET A 259 -16.18 -6.11 17.05
N ALA A 260 -16.78 -4.98 16.70
CA ALA A 260 -18.17 -4.88 16.27
C ALA A 260 -18.34 -3.80 15.17
N ALA A 261 -19.44 -3.89 14.43
CA ALA A 261 -19.90 -2.87 13.51
C ALA A 261 -20.18 -1.56 14.24
N LEU A 262 -19.92 -0.44 13.58
CA LEU A 262 -20.14 0.90 14.10
C LEU A 262 -21.23 1.60 13.30
N ALA A 263 -22.19 2.21 13.98
CA ALA A 263 -23.21 3.03 13.33
C ALA A 263 -22.62 4.36 12.83
N CYS A 264 -23.18 4.88 11.74
CA CYS A 264 -22.84 6.21 11.20
C CYS A 264 -24.10 7.03 10.93
N LYS A 265 -23.91 8.32 10.59
CA LYS A 265 -25.00 9.25 10.28
C LYS A 265 -24.73 10.04 9.01
#